data_AF-A0A2E6LMW2-F1
#
_entry.id   AF-A0A2E6LMW2-F1
#
_cell.length_a   1.000
_cell.length_b   1.000
_cell.length_c   1.000
_cell.angle_alpha   90.00
_cell.angle_beta   90.00
_cell.angle_gamma   90.00
#
_symmetry.space_group_name_H-M   'P 1'
#
loop_
_entity.id
_entity.type
_entity.pdbx_description
1 polymer ?
#
loop_
_entity_poly.entity_id
_entity_poly.type
_entity_poly.pdbx_seq_one_letter_code
_entity_poly.pdbx_strand_id
1 'polypeptide(L)'
;MPDPAALLNDLLACPRCGQDLDDRTCRACDVSFPDYGGVPWLFADPSAAVSDWHNRWQLAQARLREDLGRVTEVLRGELLATTRTRLEALAAGYRAQTEHLDRILAPMARAAGGSLETLLALRTRLPPGQDIVSYAANVFRDWSWGDEECRQAADAVVAALDGDGPRRILVLGSGAGRLAYDLHQRTEADLTVAVDFNPLLCYVGHAVAAGGSLRLVEFPLAPADPGSAAIERTLTAPAPSRAGLAFVMADVMRGPFRPGSFDLVVTPWLLDVLGEPAGDALARINGLLTDGGRWIHHGSVAFDGPDPAERLTLPELEETAAAHGFGNLESSAAWMPYMACPDSRHARREQVATLSGIRTAPAELPGRHRSLPDWIVEGRSPVPALPAFRTQAMTTRMHAFLMSLIDGQRSLKDMARVLEEQQLMPRREAETALRGFLIKMHDEARSGGAPRT
;
A
#
# COMPACT_ATOMS: atom_id res chain seq x y z
N MET A 1 26.36 -17.22 16.63
CA MET A 1 25.00 -16.68 16.57
C MET A 1 24.20 -17.55 15.62
N PRO A 2 22.93 -17.87 15.93
CA PRO A 2 22.07 -18.64 15.03
C PRO A 2 21.93 -17.94 13.67
N ASP A 3 21.70 -18.72 12.61
CA ASP A 3 21.46 -18.21 11.26
C ASP A 3 20.15 -17.39 11.23
N PRO A 4 20.17 -16.09 10.84
CA PRO A 4 18.97 -15.26 10.74
C PRO A 4 17.85 -15.86 9.89
N ALA A 5 18.18 -16.61 8.84
CA ALA A 5 17.17 -17.25 8.00
C ALA A 5 16.45 -18.38 8.73
N ALA A 6 17.18 -19.16 9.53
CA ALA A 6 16.62 -20.18 10.40
C ALA A 6 15.74 -19.55 11.49
N LEU A 7 16.22 -18.47 12.13
CA LEU A 7 15.43 -17.72 13.11
C LEU A 7 14.10 -17.24 12.53
N LEU A 8 14.10 -16.66 11.33
CA LEU A 8 12.86 -16.23 10.68
C LEU A 8 11.91 -17.42 10.47
N ASN A 9 12.40 -18.50 9.86
CA ASN A 9 11.59 -19.67 9.52
C ASN A 9 10.92 -20.30 10.76
N ASP A 10 11.60 -20.30 11.90
CA ASP A 10 11.05 -20.80 13.18
C ASP A 10 9.84 -19.99 13.68
N LEU A 11 9.74 -18.71 13.29
CA LEU A 11 8.63 -17.84 13.69
C LEU A 11 7.47 -17.88 12.69
N LEU A 12 7.64 -18.48 11.51
CA LEU A 12 6.61 -18.45 10.47
C LEU A 12 5.47 -19.45 10.75
N ALA A 13 4.27 -19.03 10.38
CA ALA A 13 3.07 -19.84 10.33
C ALA A 13 2.32 -19.61 9.01
N CYS A 14 1.51 -20.59 8.60
CA CYS A 14 0.76 -20.50 7.37
C CYS A 14 -0.31 -19.38 7.44
N PRO A 15 -0.27 -18.36 6.57
CA PRO A 15 -1.31 -17.31 6.53
C PRO A 15 -2.70 -17.85 6.12
N ARG A 16 -2.80 -19.11 5.66
CA ARG A 16 -4.06 -19.79 5.38
C ARG A 16 -4.71 -20.43 6.61
N CYS A 17 -3.95 -21.10 7.45
CA CYS A 17 -4.52 -21.95 8.51
C CYS A 17 -3.83 -21.83 9.87
N GLY A 18 -2.78 -21.02 9.99
CA GLY A 18 -1.99 -20.85 11.21
C GLY A 18 -1.09 -22.03 11.56
N GLN A 19 -1.05 -23.09 10.74
CA GLN A 19 -0.20 -24.25 10.96
C GLN A 19 1.27 -23.97 10.61
N ASP A 20 2.16 -24.79 11.16
CA ASP A 20 3.58 -24.73 10.92
C ASP A 20 3.94 -24.87 9.42
N LEU A 21 4.99 -24.17 9.02
CA LEU A 21 5.58 -24.28 7.69
C LEU A 21 6.82 -25.17 7.73
N ASP A 22 6.93 -26.05 6.74
CA ASP A 22 8.14 -26.84 6.46
C ASP A 22 8.75 -26.29 5.17
N ASP A 23 9.91 -25.64 5.27
CA ASP A 23 10.56 -24.94 4.16
C ASP A 23 9.58 -24.06 3.35
N ARG A 24 8.85 -23.19 4.06
CA ARG A 24 7.81 -22.29 3.51
C ARG A 24 6.70 -23.02 2.75
N THR A 25 6.45 -24.29 3.08
CA THR A 25 5.34 -25.08 2.56
C THR A 25 4.40 -25.49 3.67
N CYS A 26 3.10 -25.27 3.47
CA CYS A 26 2.06 -25.73 4.39
C CYS A 26 1.47 -27.04 3.86
N ARG A 27 1.71 -28.15 4.57
CA ARG A 27 1.17 -29.46 4.21
C ARG A 27 -0.36 -29.54 4.35
N ALA A 28 -0.93 -28.84 5.32
CA ALA A 28 -2.38 -28.85 5.56
C ALA A 28 -3.18 -28.15 4.45
N CYS A 29 -2.61 -27.09 3.87
CA CYS A 29 -3.23 -26.34 2.79
C CYS A 29 -2.75 -26.74 1.39
N ASP A 30 -1.69 -27.56 1.31
CA ASP A 30 -0.99 -27.91 0.07
C ASP A 30 -0.54 -26.66 -0.72
N VAL A 31 0.17 -25.77 -0.03
CA VAL A 31 0.62 -24.47 -0.60
C VAL A 31 2.08 -24.23 -0.27
N SER A 32 2.85 -23.89 -1.29
CA SER A 32 4.20 -23.34 -1.15
C SER A 32 4.16 -21.81 -1.28
N PHE A 33 4.89 -21.13 -0.41
CA PHE A 33 5.07 -19.68 -0.45
C PHE A 33 6.39 -19.33 -1.15
N PRO A 34 6.35 -18.59 -2.27
CA PRO A 34 7.53 -18.34 -3.08
C PRO A 34 8.48 -17.31 -2.46
N ASP A 35 9.73 -17.34 -2.92
CA ASP A 35 10.73 -16.30 -2.70
C ASP A 35 11.02 -15.61 -4.03
N TYR A 36 10.89 -14.28 -4.07
CA TYR A 36 11.24 -13.50 -5.23
C TYR A 36 12.32 -12.49 -4.86
N GLY A 37 13.54 -12.75 -5.33
CA GLY A 37 14.66 -11.83 -5.14
C GLY A 37 15.13 -11.69 -3.69
N GLY A 38 15.04 -12.76 -2.88
CA GLY A 38 15.44 -12.77 -1.49
C GLY A 38 14.36 -12.30 -0.52
N VAL A 39 13.14 -12.07 -1.01
CA VAL A 39 12.00 -11.65 -0.20
C VAL A 39 10.91 -12.73 -0.26
N PRO A 40 10.54 -13.36 0.87
CA PRO A 40 9.46 -14.34 0.95
C PRO A 40 8.07 -13.69 0.80
N TRP A 41 7.20 -14.32 0.01
CA TRP A 41 5.81 -13.91 -0.25
C TRP A 41 4.83 -14.80 0.51
N LEU A 42 4.52 -14.41 1.73
CA LEU A 42 3.70 -15.16 2.68
C LEU A 42 2.25 -14.63 2.71
N PHE A 43 1.62 -14.56 1.54
CA PHE A 43 0.20 -14.20 1.42
C PHE A 43 -0.70 -15.42 1.57
N ALA A 44 -1.92 -15.24 2.07
CA ALA A 44 -2.91 -16.31 2.09
C ALA A 44 -3.18 -16.88 0.69
N ASP A 45 -3.02 -16.14 -0.39
CA ASP A 45 -2.97 -16.70 -1.75
C ASP A 45 -1.79 -16.08 -2.51
N PRO A 46 -0.62 -16.75 -2.53
CA PRO A 46 0.58 -16.17 -3.12
C PRO A 46 0.45 -15.99 -4.64
N SER A 47 -0.22 -16.90 -5.34
CA SER A 47 -0.43 -16.81 -6.79
C SER A 47 -1.35 -15.65 -7.17
N ALA A 48 -2.44 -15.46 -6.41
CA ALA A 48 -3.34 -14.33 -6.60
C ALA A 48 -2.64 -12.99 -6.29
N ALA A 49 -1.88 -12.93 -5.19
CA ALA A 49 -1.14 -11.72 -4.80
C ALA A 49 -0.10 -11.31 -5.87
N VAL A 50 0.69 -12.26 -6.38
CA VAL A 50 1.67 -11.99 -7.46
C VAL A 50 0.97 -11.49 -8.72
N SER A 51 -0.14 -12.14 -9.09
CA SER A 51 -0.91 -11.75 -10.28
C SER A 51 -1.48 -10.34 -10.14
N ASP A 52 -2.04 -10.00 -8.98
CA ASP A 52 -2.60 -8.67 -8.71
C ASP A 52 -1.52 -7.58 -8.77
N TRP A 53 -0.39 -7.78 -8.09
CA TRP A 53 0.72 -6.82 -8.12
C TRP A 53 1.36 -6.68 -9.50
N HIS A 54 1.46 -7.77 -10.27
CA HIS A 54 1.91 -7.70 -11.65
C HIS A 54 0.96 -6.87 -12.52
N ASN A 55 -0.35 -7.03 -12.34
CA ASN A 55 -1.34 -6.24 -13.07
C ASN A 55 -1.22 -4.75 -12.73
N ARG A 56 -1.07 -4.41 -11.44
CA ARG A 56 -0.84 -3.02 -10.99
C ARG A 56 0.44 -2.44 -11.59
N TRP A 57 1.52 -3.21 -11.63
CA TRP A 57 2.77 -2.81 -12.29
C TRP A 57 2.58 -2.52 -13.78
N GLN A 58 1.92 -3.40 -14.52
CA GLN A 58 1.66 -3.20 -15.96
C GLN A 58 0.82 -1.94 -16.22
N LEU A 59 -0.16 -1.65 -15.35
CA LEU A 59 -0.97 -0.44 -15.43
C LEU A 59 -0.15 0.82 -15.13
N ALA A 60 0.70 0.79 -14.11
CA ALA A 60 1.61 1.89 -13.81
C ALA A 60 2.55 2.17 -14.99
N GLN A 61 3.10 1.13 -15.62
CA GLN A 61 3.93 1.28 -16.83
C GLN A 61 3.15 1.82 -18.03
N ALA A 62 1.90 1.40 -18.22
CA ALA A 62 1.05 1.95 -19.26
C ALA A 62 0.78 3.44 -19.02
N ARG A 63 0.53 3.85 -17.77
CA ARG A 63 0.29 5.24 -17.42
C ARG A 63 1.52 6.12 -17.61
N LEU A 64 2.71 5.68 -17.20
CA LEU A 64 3.96 6.40 -17.46
C LEU A 64 4.21 6.62 -18.95
N ARG A 65 3.91 5.60 -19.79
CA ARG A 65 3.99 5.72 -21.26
C ARG A 65 2.96 6.69 -21.83
N GLU A 66 1.73 6.69 -21.31
CA GLU A 66 0.71 7.66 -21.71
C GLU A 66 1.14 9.09 -21.34
N ASP A 67 1.59 9.30 -20.10
CA ASP A 67 2.07 10.59 -19.61
C ASP A 67 3.26 11.12 -20.42
N LEU A 68 4.22 10.25 -20.73
CA LEU A 68 5.32 10.56 -21.65
C LEU A 68 4.82 10.97 -23.03
N GLY A 69 3.85 10.24 -23.59
CA GLY A 69 3.24 10.56 -24.87
C GLY A 69 2.56 11.93 -24.88
N ARG A 70 1.77 12.23 -23.83
CA ARG A 70 1.09 13.52 -23.65
C ARG A 70 2.10 14.67 -23.57
N VAL A 71 3.14 14.53 -22.75
CA VAL A 71 4.18 15.56 -22.60
C VAL A 71 4.96 15.76 -23.91
N THR A 72 5.29 14.67 -24.60
CA THR A 72 6.02 14.73 -25.88
C THR A 72 5.21 15.43 -26.97
N GLU A 73 3.89 15.23 -27.01
CA GLU A 73 3.02 15.92 -27.95
C GLU A 73 2.99 17.44 -27.68
N VAL A 74 2.83 17.84 -26.42
CA VAL A 74 2.83 19.26 -26.03
C VAL A 74 4.18 19.93 -26.35
N LEU A 75 5.29 19.22 -26.20
CA LEU A 75 6.64 19.73 -26.49
C LEU A 75 6.86 20.15 -27.96
N ARG A 76 6.04 19.65 -28.90
CA ARG A 76 6.09 20.02 -30.32
C ARG A 76 5.52 21.41 -30.61
N GLY A 77 4.72 21.95 -29.70
CA GLY A 77 4.13 23.27 -29.84
C GLY A 77 5.09 24.43 -29.54
N GLU A 78 4.59 25.65 -29.78
CA GLU A 78 5.23 26.87 -29.32
C GLU A 78 5.03 27.02 -27.80
N LEU A 79 6.13 27.09 -27.06
CA LEU A 79 6.13 27.10 -25.60
C LEU A 79 7.09 28.18 -25.09
N LEU A 80 6.77 28.76 -23.94
CA LEU A 80 7.73 29.54 -23.16
C LEU A 80 8.95 28.67 -22.80
N ALA A 81 10.14 29.28 -22.74
CA ALA A 81 11.39 28.56 -22.46
C ALA A 81 11.33 27.75 -21.15
N THR A 82 10.82 28.34 -20.06
CA THR A 82 10.69 27.66 -18.76
C THR A 82 9.66 26.52 -18.78
N THR A 83 8.58 26.66 -19.54
CA THR A 83 7.60 25.59 -19.77
C THR A 83 8.24 24.43 -20.52
N ARG A 84 9.05 24.72 -21.54
CA ARG A 84 9.78 23.70 -22.30
C ARG A 84 10.74 22.93 -21.39
N THR A 85 11.58 23.61 -20.61
CA THR A 85 12.50 22.97 -19.66
C THR A 85 11.77 22.03 -18.70
N ARG A 86 10.65 22.48 -18.12
CA ARG A 86 9.83 21.64 -17.22
C ARG A 86 9.30 20.38 -17.91
N LEU A 87 8.77 20.52 -19.12
CA LEU A 87 8.22 19.39 -19.87
C LEU A 87 9.31 18.43 -20.36
N GLU A 88 10.50 18.94 -20.71
CA GLU A 88 11.67 18.10 -21.03
C GLU A 88 12.12 17.29 -19.81
N ALA A 89 12.17 17.91 -18.62
CA ALA A 89 12.47 17.22 -17.37
C ALA A 89 11.44 16.11 -17.08
N LEU A 90 10.14 16.40 -17.23
CA LEU A 90 9.07 15.40 -17.08
C LEU A 90 9.21 14.25 -18.08
N ALA A 91 9.49 14.53 -19.36
CA ALA A 91 9.66 13.50 -20.38
C ALA A 91 10.90 12.62 -20.13
N ALA A 92 11.99 13.19 -19.61
CA ALA A 92 13.14 12.42 -19.16
C ALA A 92 12.79 11.58 -17.92
N GLY A 93 12.09 12.17 -16.95
CA GLY A 93 11.64 11.52 -15.73
C GLY A 93 10.74 10.31 -15.98
N TYR A 94 9.72 10.41 -16.84
CA TYR A 94 8.83 9.29 -17.14
C TYR A 94 9.57 8.11 -17.82
N ARG A 95 10.54 8.41 -18.71
CA ARG A 95 11.39 7.38 -19.32
C ARG A 95 12.24 6.68 -18.27
N ALA A 96 12.99 7.44 -17.48
CA ALA A 96 13.84 6.89 -16.43
C ALA A 96 13.02 6.10 -15.39
N GLN A 97 11.86 6.61 -14.97
CA GLN A 97 10.99 5.93 -14.01
C GLN A 97 10.54 4.55 -14.50
N THR A 98 10.18 4.45 -15.79
CA THR A 98 9.81 3.17 -16.41
C THR A 98 10.95 2.15 -16.26
N GLU A 99 12.17 2.56 -16.60
CA GLU A 99 13.37 1.71 -16.52
C GLU A 99 13.76 1.32 -15.08
N HIS A 100 13.58 2.25 -14.13
CA HIS A 100 13.87 2.00 -12.72
C HIS A 100 12.86 1.03 -12.10
N LEU A 101 11.56 1.23 -12.36
CA LEU A 101 10.51 0.32 -11.90
C LEU A 101 10.67 -1.08 -12.48
N ASP A 102 10.99 -1.20 -13.77
CA ASP A 102 11.28 -2.50 -14.40
C ASP A 102 12.41 -3.24 -13.67
N ARG A 103 13.49 -2.53 -13.34
CA ARG A 103 14.64 -3.13 -12.64
C ARG A 103 14.31 -3.55 -11.22
N ILE A 104 13.62 -2.70 -10.46
CA ILE A 104 13.28 -2.97 -9.06
C ILE A 104 12.28 -4.13 -8.96
N LEU A 105 11.29 -4.18 -9.84
CA LEU A 105 10.18 -5.15 -9.79
C LEU A 105 10.44 -6.41 -10.63
N ALA A 106 11.58 -6.50 -11.33
CA ALA A 106 12.01 -7.65 -12.11
C ALA A 106 11.89 -9.02 -11.38
N PRO A 107 12.16 -9.14 -10.06
CA PRO A 107 11.99 -10.40 -9.35
C PRO A 107 10.56 -10.96 -9.42
N MET A 108 9.54 -10.11 -9.24
CA MET A 108 8.13 -10.48 -9.33
C MET A 108 7.64 -10.58 -10.78
N ALA A 109 8.08 -9.65 -11.64
CA ALA A 109 7.62 -9.52 -13.02
C ALA A 109 7.73 -10.81 -13.84
N ARG A 110 8.79 -11.59 -13.60
CA ARG A 110 9.09 -12.84 -14.32
C ARG A 110 8.18 -14.01 -13.93
N ALA A 111 7.38 -13.87 -12.86
CA ALA A 111 6.58 -14.94 -12.31
C ALA A 111 5.11 -14.95 -12.76
N ALA A 112 4.62 -13.87 -13.41
CA ALA A 112 3.21 -13.74 -13.77
C ALA A 112 2.97 -13.99 -15.27
N GLY A 113 1.86 -14.68 -15.59
CA GLY A 113 1.39 -14.91 -16.95
C GLY A 113 -0.03 -14.36 -17.13
N GLY A 114 -0.16 -13.19 -17.75
CA GLY A 114 -1.45 -12.58 -18.10
C GLY A 114 -1.30 -11.57 -19.23
N SER A 115 -2.30 -11.44 -20.10
CA SER A 115 -2.27 -10.48 -21.22
C SER A 115 -2.85 -9.11 -20.79
N LEU A 116 -2.13 -8.04 -21.12
CA LEU A 116 -2.52 -6.66 -20.84
C LEU A 116 -3.90 -6.29 -21.43
N GLU A 117 -4.25 -6.86 -22.59
CA GLU A 117 -5.53 -6.62 -23.27
C GLU A 117 -6.74 -7.14 -22.46
N THR A 118 -6.61 -8.31 -21.81
CA THR A 118 -7.69 -8.85 -20.96
C THR A 118 -7.89 -7.99 -19.70
N LEU A 119 -6.80 -7.43 -19.15
CA LEU A 119 -6.86 -6.53 -17.98
C LEU A 119 -7.55 -5.20 -18.30
N LEU A 120 -7.25 -4.61 -19.47
CA LEU A 120 -7.89 -3.40 -19.94
C LEU A 120 -9.37 -3.62 -20.31
N ALA A 121 -9.73 -4.81 -20.78
CA ALA A 121 -11.11 -5.19 -21.10
C ALA A 121 -11.96 -5.41 -19.84
N LEU A 122 -11.39 -5.97 -18.77
CA LEU A 122 -12.04 -6.14 -17.46
C LEU A 122 -12.04 -4.85 -16.63
N ARG A 123 -12.19 -3.67 -17.27
CA ARG A 123 -12.24 -2.33 -16.67
C ARG A 123 -13.43 -2.09 -15.71
N THR A 124 -13.87 -3.10 -14.96
CA THR A 124 -14.41 -2.87 -13.62
C THR A 124 -13.37 -2.06 -12.88
N ARG A 125 -13.69 -0.80 -12.54
CA ARG A 125 -12.88 0.07 -11.69
C ARG A 125 -12.21 -0.81 -10.64
N LEU A 126 -10.89 -0.95 -10.74
CA LEU A 126 -10.11 -1.62 -9.71
C LEU A 126 -10.53 -1.00 -8.38
N PRO A 127 -10.69 -1.79 -7.31
CA PRO A 127 -11.02 -1.23 -6.02
C PRO A 127 -10.07 -0.04 -5.75
N PRO A 128 -10.59 1.14 -5.35
CA PRO A 128 -9.72 2.21 -4.91
C PRO A 128 -8.98 1.68 -3.68
N GLY A 129 -7.72 1.31 -3.88
CA GLY A 129 -6.98 0.54 -2.90
C GLY A 129 -5.54 0.37 -3.34
N GLN A 130 -4.86 1.50 -3.56
CA GLN A 130 -3.40 1.65 -3.70
C GLN A 130 -2.80 1.11 -5.02
N ASP A 131 -2.26 1.99 -5.86
CA ASP A 131 -1.40 1.63 -7.00
C ASP A 131 0.00 1.23 -6.51
N ILE A 132 0.81 0.59 -7.36
CA ILE A 132 2.18 0.18 -7.04
C ILE A 132 3.07 1.35 -6.60
N VAL A 133 2.80 2.55 -7.14
CA VAL A 133 3.49 3.80 -6.81
C VAL A 133 2.75 4.67 -5.80
N SER A 134 1.62 4.24 -5.24
CA SER A 134 0.80 5.07 -4.33
C SER A 134 1.57 5.56 -3.09
N TYR A 135 2.60 4.83 -2.66
CA TYR A 135 3.47 5.20 -1.53
C TYR A 135 4.91 5.45 -1.96
N ALA A 136 5.15 5.83 -3.22
CA ALA A 136 6.51 6.13 -3.68
C ALA A 136 7.18 7.25 -2.85
N ALA A 137 6.40 8.19 -2.29
CA ALA A 137 6.91 9.19 -1.35
C ALA A 137 7.61 8.56 -0.12
N ASN A 138 7.09 7.45 0.39
CA ASN A 138 7.69 6.73 1.53
C ASN A 138 9.09 6.24 1.20
N VAL A 139 9.35 5.81 -0.04
CA VAL A 139 10.69 5.38 -0.49
C VAL A 139 11.69 6.54 -0.38
N PHE A 140 11.31 7.73 -0.84
CA PHE A 140 12.20 8.89 -0.82
C PHE A 140 12.40 9.46 0.58
N ARG A 141 11.33 9.50 1.39
CA ARG A 141 11.43 9.81 2.82
C ARG A 141 12.44 8.88 3.50
N ASP A 142 12.30 7.58 3.27
CA ASP A 142 13.08 6.55 3.95
C ASP A 142 14.55 6.55 3.55
N TRP A 143 14.87 6.86 2.29
CA TRP A 143 16.20 6.57 1.71
C TRP A 143 16.84 7.70 0.89
N SER A 144 16.25 8.90 0.83
CA SER A 144 16.79 10.00 0.00
C SER A 144 16.65 11.42 0.54
N TRP A 145 15.62 11.77 1.32
CA TRP A 145 15.36 13.18 1.71
C TRP A 145 16.20 13.67 2.91
N GLY A 146 17.11 12.85 3.41
CA GLY A 146 17.87 13.09 4.63
C GLY A 146 17.25 12.35 5.83
N ASP A 147 17.80 12.60 7.02
CA ASP A 147 17.54 11.73 8.17
C ASP A 147 16.59 12.33 9.21
N GLU A 148 16.17 13.60 9.09
CA GLU A 148 15.47 14.28 10.19
C GLU A 148 14.15 13.59 10.59
N GLU A 149 13.26 13.33 9.62
CA GLU A 149 11.96 12.70 9.87
C GLU A 149 12.12 11.26 10.40
N CYS A 150 12.97 10.46 9.75
CA CYS A 150 13.21 9.06 10.14
C CYS A 150 13.91 8.95 11.50
N ARG A 151 14.89 9.83 11.78
CA ARG A 151 15.60 9.86 13.06
C ARG A 151 14.66 10.24 14.19
N GLN A 152 13.80 11.25 14.02
CA GLN A 152 12.82 11.60 15.04
C GLN A 152 11.85 10.44 15.32
N ALA A 153 11.41 9.71 14.29
CA ALA A 153 10.54 8.55 14.45
C ALA A 153 11.25 7.42 15.23
N ALA A 154 12.49 7.11 14.85
CA ALA A 154 13.30 6.12 15.56
C ALA A 154 13.63 6.54 17.00
N ASP A 155 13.91 7.83 17.23
CA ASP A 155 14.15 8.39 18.57
C ASP A 155 12.92 8.24 19.46
N ALA A 156 11.72 8.55 18.95
CA ALA A 156 10.47 8.41 19.68
C ALA A 156 10.17 6.94 20.05
N VAL A 157 10.35 6.01 19.10
CA VAL A 157 10.13 4.59 19.35
C VAL A 157 11.16 4.03 20.34
N VAL A 158 12.44 4.38 20.20
CA VAL A 158 13.50 3.93 21.11
C VAL A 158 13.31 4.51 22.52
N ALA A 159 12.87 5.76 22.64
CA ALA A 159 12.57 6.36 23.94
C ALA A 159 11.40 5.68 24.66
N ALA A 160 10.50 5.03 23.93
CA ALA A 160 9.38 4.26 24.47
C ALA A 160 9.74 2.79 24.81
N LEU A 161 11.01 2.40 24.65
CA LEU A 161 11.55 1.13 25.13
C LEU A 161 12.09 1.30 26.56
N ASP A 162 11.67 0.43 27.48
CA ASP A 162 12.23 0.34 28.83
C ASP A 162 13.00 -0.97 29.02
N GLY A 163 14.06 -0.94 29.84
CA GLY A 163 14.78 -2.14 30.28
C GLY A 163 15.75 -2.70 29.25
N ASP A 164 15.96 -4.02 29.29
CA ASP A 164 16.78 -4.74 28.32
C ASP A 164 16.13 -4.67 26.93
N GLY A 165 16.91 -4.35 25.90
CA GLY A 165 16.41 -4.18 24.53
C GLY A 165 15.79 -5.45 23.94
N PRO A 166 14.84 -5.33 23.00
CA PRO A 166 14.14 -6.46 22.40
C PRO A 166 15.10 -7.35 21.58
N ARG A 167 14.91 -8.68 21.63
CA ARG A 167 15.70 -9.62 20.80
C ARG A 167 15.05 -9.87 19.45
N ARG A 168 13.71 -9.93 19.41
CA ARG A 168 12.89 -10.15 18.23
C ARG A 168 11.90 -9.01 18.03
N ILE A 169 12.12 -8.23 16.99
CA ILE A 169 11.30 -7.08 16.62
C ILE A 169 10.46 -7.42 15.38
N LEU A 170 9.18 -7.09 15.41
CA LEU A 170 8.30 -7.08 14.24
C LEU A 170 7.84 -5.66 13.95
N VAL A 171 7.99 -5.20 12.71
CA VAL A 171 7.45 -3.92 12.24
C VAL A 171 6.38 -4.20 11.20
N LEU A 172 5.11 -4.00 11.58
CA LEU A 172 3.95 -4.22 10.73
C LEU A 172 3.66 -2.96 9.92
N GLY A 173 3.47 -3.06 8.60
CA GLY A 173 3.30 -1.87 7.76
C GLY A 173 4.58 -1.06 7.66
N SER A 174 5.70 -1.75 7.46
CA SER A 174 7.05 -1.17 7.56
C SER A 174 7.39 -0.16 6.46
N GLY A 175 6.55 -0.01 5.43
CA GLY A 175 6.83 0.82 4.29
C GLY A 175 8.10 0.37 3.58
N ALA A 176 8.99 1.29 3.23
CA ALA A 176 10.29 0.95 2.65
C ALA A 176 11.33 0.54 3.71
N GLY A 177 10.91 0.33 4.96
CA GLY A 177 11.66 -0.35 6.01
C GLY A 177 12.66 0.50 6.78
N ARG A 178 12.68 1.83 6.60
CA ARG A 178 13.69 2.66 7.29
C ARG A 178 13.60 2.58 8.81
N LEU A 179 12.40 2.63 9.38
CA LEU A 179 12.23 2.49 10.82
C LEU A 179 12.69 1.11 11.32
N ALA A 180 12.37 0.04 10.60
CA ALA A 180 12.83 -1.31 10.93
C ALA A 180 14.36 -1.41 10.89
N TYR A 181 14.99 -0.80 9.88
CA TYR A 181 16.43 -0.68 9.77
C TYR A 181 17.02 0.10 10.95
N ASP A 182 16.50 1.28 11.27
CA ASP A 182 17.03 2.12 12.36
C ASP A 182 16.88 1.43 13.72
N LEU A 183 15.75 0.79 14.00
CA LEU A 183 15.54 -0.02 15.20
C LEU A 183 16.50 -1.20 15.26
N HIS A 184 16.66 -1.92 14.14
CA HIS A 184 17.59 -3.04 14.07
C HIS A 184 19.01 -2.57 14.37
N GLN A 185 19.47 -1.43 13.83
CA GLN A 185 20.82 -0.93 14.04
C GLN A 185 21.05 -0.40 15.47
N ARG A 186 20.03 0.21 16.09
CA ARG A 186 20.11 0.89 17.40
C ARG A 186 19.84 -0.01 18.61
N THR A 187 19.36 -1.22 18.39
CA THR A 187 19.05 -2.19 19.45
C THR A 187 19.91 -3.44 19.29
N GLU A 188 20.04 -4.24 20.34
CA GLU A 188 20.74 -5.54 20.30
C GLU A 188 19.83 -6.67 19.77
N ALA A 189 18.92 -6.34 18.86
CA ALA A 189 18.00 -7.32 18.27
C ALA A 189 18.75 -8.36 17.44
N ASP A 190 18.47 -9.63 17.72
CA ASP A 190 18.98 -10.78 16.96
C ASP A 190 18.21 -10.92 15.63
N LEU A 191 16.94 -10.54 15.64
CA LEU A 191 16.06 -10.56 14.46
C LEU A 191 15.12 -9.35 14.47
N THR A 192 15.07 -8.64 13.34
CA THR A 192 14.05 -7.64 13.03
C THR A 192 13.35 -8.02 11.74
N VAL A 193 12.02 -8.14 11.78
CA VAL A 193 11.21 -8.47 10.61
C VAL A 193 10.40 -7.25 10.19
N ALA A 194 10.68 -6.74 8.99
CA ALA A 194 9.93 -5.67 8.33
C ALA A 194 8.86 -6.29 7.42
N VAL A 195 7.58 -6.00 7.69
CA VAL A 195 6.46 -6.54 6.92
C VAL A 195 5.74 -5.43 6.18
N ASP A 196 5.57 -5.59 4.89
CA ASP A 196 4.68 -4.77 4.07
C ASP A 196 4.09 -5.65 2.95
N PHE A 197 3.01 -5.21 2.33
CA PHE A 197 2.42 -5.93 1.20
C PHE A 197 2.78 -5.31 -0.16
N ASN A 198 3.33 -4.09 -0.18
CA ASN A 198 3.66 -3.41 -1.43
C ASN A 198 5.07 -3.81 -1.89
N PRO A 199 5.20 -4.45 -3.09
CA PRO A 199 6.48 -4.98 -3.55
C PRO A 199 7.50 -3.88 -3.86
N LEU A 200 7.08 -2.67 -4.28
CA LEU A 200 8.02 -1.57 -4.49
C LEU A 200 8.71 -1.19 -3.18
N LEU A 201 7.95 -1.07 -2.10
CA LEU A 201 8.47 -0.69 -0.79
C LEU A 201 9.41 -1.77 -0.23
N CYS A 202 8.94 -3.03 -0.22
CA CYS A 202 9.72 -4.15 0.29
C CYS A 202 11.01 -4.40 -0.50
N TYR A 203 10.99 -4.37 -1.84
CA TYR A 203 12.22 -4.61 -2.63
C TYR A 203 13.22 -3.46 -2.50
N VAL A 204 12.75 -2.21 -2.45
CA VAL A 204 13.64 -1.08 -2.18
C VAL A 204 14.26 -1.23 -0.79
N GLY A 205 13.46 -1.46 0.24
CA GLY A 205 13.93 -1.63 1.61
C GLY A 205 14.95 -2.75 1.74
N HIS A 206 14.63 -3.93 1.20
CA HIS A 206 15.51 -5.09 1.20
C HIS A 206 16.87 -4.81 0.55
N ALA A 207 16.89 -4.26 -0.66
CA ALA A 207 18.12 -4.02 -1.40
C ALA A 207 18.93 -2.87 -0.80
N VAL A 208 18.29 -1.77 -0.41
CA VAL A 208 18.96 -0.59 0.15
C VAL A 208 19.50 -0.86 1.54
N ALA A 209 18.74 -1.51 2.41
CA ALA A 209 19.20 -1.88 3.75
C ALA A 209 20.39 -2.85 3.70
N ALA A 210 20.47 -3.74 2.70
CA ALA A 210 21.64 -4.59 2.48
C ALA A 210 22.90 -3.85 1.98
N GLY A 211 22.84 -2.52 1.82
CA GLY A 211 23.93 -1.69 1.31
C GLY A 211 23.91 -1.48 -0.21
N GLY A 212 22.85 -1.94 -0.89
CA GLY A 212 22.63 -1.66 -2.30
C GLY A 212 22.31 -0.18 -2.55
N SER A 213 22.45 0.23 -3.81
CA SER A 213 22.07 1.56 -4.27
C SER A 213 21.10 1.42 -5.43
N LEU A 214 19.93 2.03 -5.30
CA LEU A 214 18.91 2.06 -6.34
C LEU A 214 18.68 3.49 -6.80
N ARG A 215 18.02 3.62 -7.94
CA ARG A 215 17.55 4.90 -8.45
C ARG A 215 16.05 4.83 -8.72
N LEU A 216 15.37 5.93 -8.47
CA LEU A 216 13.95 6.10 -8.72
C LEU A 216 13.67 7.58 -8.98
N VAL A 217 12.74 7.90 -9.86
CA VAL A 217 12.35 9.28 -10.14
C VAL A 217 11.23 9.70 -9.20
N GLU A 218 11.49 10.77 -8.46
CA GLU A 218 10.50 11.49 -7.70
C GLU A 218 9.81 12.54 -8.57
N PHE A 219 8.49 12.65 -8.49
CA PHE A 219 7.71 13.73 -9.07
C PHE A 219 7.11 14.55 -7.91
N PRO A 220 7.78 15.62 -7.45
CA PRO A 220 7.32 16.40 -6.30
C PRO A 220 5.89 16.92 -6.52
N LEU A 221 5.08 16.93 -5.46
CA LEU A 221 3.68 17.38 -5.53
C LEU A 221 3.55 18.82 -6.06
N ALA A 222 4.44 19.70 -5.60
CA ALA A 222 4.48 21.10 -6.01
C ALA A 222 5.94 21.51 -6.26
N PRO A 223 6.51 21.25 -7.45
CA PRO A 223 7.94 21.48 -7.70
C PRO A 223 8.34 22.95 -7.46
N ALA A 224 9.48 23.14 -6.77
CA ALA A 224 10.03 24.46 -6.48
C ALA A 224 10.37 25.26 -7.75
N ASP A 225 10.87 24.60 -8.80
CA ASP A 225 11.30 25.23 -10.04
C ASP A 225 11.09 24.27 -11.25
N PRO A 226 11.27 24.75 -12.51
CA PRO A 226 11.07 23.91 -13.70
C PRO A 226 11.92 22.63 -13.73
N GLY A 227 13.14 22.66 -13.20
CA GLY A 227 14.05 21.52 -13.17
C GLY A 227 13.69 20.50 -12.11
N SER A 228 12.96 20.90 -11.06
CA SER A 228 12.53 20.02 -9.97
C SER A 228 11.23 19.26 -10.26
N ALA A 229 10.69 19.33 -11.49
CA ALA A 229 9.43 18.67 -11.87
C ALA A 229 9.54 17.14 -11.99
N ALA A 230 10.76 16.62 -12.18
CA ALA A 230 11.07 15.20 -12.09
C ALA A 230 12.54 15.06 -11.67
N ILE A 231 12.80 14.36 -10.56
CA ILE A 231 14.11 14.29 -9.94
C ILE A 231 14.52 12.84 -9.79
N GLU A 232 15.59 12.42 -10.47
CA GLU A 232 16.17 11.10 -10.23
C GLU A 232 16.88 11.10 -8.88
N ARG A 233 16.35 10.33 -7.93
CA ARG A 233 16.92 10.15 -6.60
C ARG A 233 17.76 8.89 -6.57
N THR A 234 18.87 8.97 -5.84
CA THR A 234 19.63 7.79 -5.44
C THR A 234 19.17 7.39 -4.05
N LEU A 235 18.79 6.13 -3.90
CA LEU A 235 18.29 5.55 -2.66
C LEU A 235 19.44 4.76 -2.01
N THR A 236 19.84 5.13 -0.80
CA THR A 236 20.94 4.50 -0.06
C THR A 236 20.68 4.46 1.44
N ALA A 237 21.10 3.38 2.09
CA ALA A 237 21.19 3.33 3.54
C ALA A 237 22.47 4.01 4.03
N PRO A 238 22.48 4.58 5.26
CA PRO A 238 23.70 5.14 5.85
C PRO A 238 24.85 4.12 5.96
N ALA A 239 24.50 2.85 6.19
CA ALA A 239 25.41 1.70 6.19
C ALA A 239 24.60 0.44 5.85
N PRO A 240 25.25 -0.66 5.41
CA PRO A 240 24.59 -1.95 5.35
C PRO A 240 24.04 -2.37 6.72
N SER A 241 22.87 -2.98 6.74
CA SER A 241 22.27 -3.52 7.96
C SER A 241 23.13 -4.64 8.53
N ARG A 242 23.13 -4.77 9.85
CA ARG A 242 23.61 -5.98 10.50
C ARG A 242 22.80 -7.20 10.05
N ALA A 243 23.39 -8.39 10.23
CA ALA A 243 22.68 -9.64 10.04
C ALA A 243 21.52 -9.72 11.04
N GLY A 244 20.35 -10.20 10.58
CA GLY A 244 19.13 -10.25 11.40
C GLY A 244 18.00 -9.36 10.91
N LEU A 245 18.23 -8.43 9.98
CA LEU A 245 17.14 -7.69 9.34
C LEU A 245 16.55 -8.47 8.17
N ALA A 246 15.27 -8.85 8.27
CA ALA A 246 14.52 -9.56 7.24
C ALA A 246 13.35 -8.72 6.74
N PHE A 247 13.04 -8.84 5.44
CA PHE A 247 11.88 -8.25 4.80
C PHE A 247 10.92 -9.35 4.37
N VAL A 248 9.62 -9.20 4.64
CA VAL A 248 8.60 -10.20 4.34
C VAL A 248 7.42 -9.53 3.64
N MET A 249 7.01 -10.11 2.52
CA MET A 249 5.80 -9.70 1.80
C MET A 249 4.59 -10.44 2.35
N ALA A 250 3.71 -9.74 3.07
CA ALA A 250 2.50 -10.34 3.64
C ALA A 250 1.41 -9.31 3.95
N ASP A 251 0.19 -9.80 4.11
CA ASP A 251 -0.95 -9.04 4.64
C ASP A 251 -0.90 -9.10 6.18
N VAL A 252 -0.77 -7.95 6.84
CA VAL A 252 -0.66 -7.84 8.30
C VAL A 252 -1.92 -8.35 9.02
N MET A 253 -3.10 -8.23 8.40
CA MET A 253 -4.37 -8.74 8.96
C MET A 253 -4.44 -10.27 8.89
N ARG A 254 -3.54 -10.90 8.12
CA ARG A 254 -3.31 -12.35 8.05
C ARG A 254 -1.82 -12.67 8.24
N GLY A 255 -1.23 -12.07 9.28
CA GLY A 255 0.20 -12.16 9.57
C GLY A 255 0.72 -13.61 9.54
N PRO A 256 1.84 -13.88 8.84
CA PRO A 256 2.36 -15.23 8.62
C PRO A 256 3.25 -15.70 9.78
N PHE A 257 2.85 -15.42 11.02
CA PHE A 257 3.68 -15.65 12.20
C PHE A 257 2.98 -16.48 13.25
N ARG A 258 3.76 -17.26 13.99
CA ARG A 258 3.27 -18.02 15.14
C ARG A 258 2.89 -17.07 16.28
N PRO A 259 1.88 -17.39 17.09
CA PRO A 259 1.59 -16.63 18.31
C PRO A 259 2.79 -16.59 19.26
N GLY A 260 2.96 -15.48 20.00
CA GLY A 260 4.03 -15.35 21.00
C GLY A 260 5.45 -15.31 20.43
N SER A 261 5.63 -14.85 19.19
CA SER A 261 6.91 -14.92 18.47
C SER A 261 7.82 -13.71 18.70
N PHE A 262 7.29 -12.58 19.16
CA PHE A 262 8.04 -11.32 19.18
C PHE A 262 8.04 -10.69 20.57
N ASP A 263 9.18 -10.07 20.92
CA ASP A 263 9.31 -9.34 22.18
C ASP A 263 8.84 -7.89 22.00
N LEU A 264 8.92 -7.37 20.76
CA LEU A 264 8.43 -6.06 20.36
C LEU A 264 7.66 -6.14 19.04
N VAL A 265 6.47 -5.55 19.00
CA VAL A 265 5.72 -5.27 17.76
C VAL A 265 5.56 -3.76 17.63
N VAL A 266 5.95 -3.21 16.49
CA VAL A 266 5.82 -1.78 16.16
C VAL A 266 4.83 -1.60 15.01
N THR A 267 3.88 -0.68 15.16
CA THR A 267 2.87 -0.33 14.14
C THR A 267 3.01 1.12 13.68
N PRO A 268 4.00 1.45 12.84
CA PRO A 268 4.16 2.81 12.33
C PRO A 268 3.08 3.16 11.31
N TRP A 269 2.31 4.22 11.55
CA TRP A 269 1.31 4.74 10.59
C TRP A 269 0.37 3.66 10.00
N LEU A 270 -0.03 2.69 10.83
CA LEU A 270 -0.75 1.50 10.35
C LEU A 270 -2.20 1.41 10.86
N LEU A 271 -2.43 1.61 12.16
CA LEU A 271 -3.69 1.18 12.78
C LEU A 271 -4.92 1.86 12.19
N ASP A 272 -4.80 3.13 11.85
CA ASP A 272 -5.88 3.96 11.31
C ASP A 272 -6.13 3.77 9.81
N VAL A 273 -5.31 2.96 9.13
CA VAL A 273 -5.50 2.60 7.72
C VAL A 273 -5.89 1.14 7.51
N LEU A 274 -6.02 0.36 8.59
CA LEU A 274 -6.50 -1.01 8.51
C LEU A 274 -8.02 -1.04 8.22
N GLY A 275 -8.43 -1.97 7.37
CA GLY A 275 -9.84 -2.19 7.04
C GLY A 275 -10.61 -3.02 8.08
N GLU A 276 -10.15 -3.06 9.33
CA GLU A 276 -10.80 -3.76 10.45
C GLU A 276 -10.80 -2.89 11.71
N PRO A 277 -11.72 -3.13 12.68
CA PRO A 277 -11.78 -2.34 13.90
C PRO A 277 -10.45 -2.37 14.67
N ALA A 278 -10.09 -1.25 15.30
CA ALA A 278 -8.81 -1.16 16.02
C ALA A 278 -8.65 -2.25 17.11
N GLY A 279 -9.73 -2.62 17.79
CA GLY A 279 -9.73 -3.71 18.77
C GLY A 279 -9.29 -5.06 18.18
N ASP A 280 -9.79 -5.41 16.98
CA ASP A 280 -9.40 -6.65 16.29
C ASP A 280 -7.92 -6.63 15.93
N ALA A 281 -7.42 -5.49 15.41
CA ALA A 281 -6.00 -5.33 15.11
C ALA A 281 -5.13 -5.47 16.37
N LEU A 282 -5.53 -4.85 17.49
CA LEU A 282 -4.83 -4.92 18.78
C LEU A 282 -4.83 -6.34 19.35
N ALA A 283 -5.93 -7.08 19.22
CA ALA A 283 -6.00 -8.48 19.63
C ALA A 283 -5.02 -9.36 18.82
N ARG A 284 -4.92 -9.13 17.50
CA ARG A 284 -3.93 -9.82 16.65
C ARG A 284 -2.50 -9.47 17.07
N ILE A 285 -2.21 -8.19 17.31
CA ILE A 285 -0.90 -7.72 17.78
C ILE A 285 -0.55 -8.35 19.13
N ASN A 286 -1.50 -8.37 20.08
CA ASN A 286 -1.35 -9.04 21.37
C ASN A 286 -0.97 -10.51 21.19
N GLY A 287 -1.65 -11.22 20.28
CA GLY A 287 -1.37 -12.63 19.98
C GLY A 287 0.04 -12.88 19.42
N LEU A 288 0.67 -11.90 18.78
CA LEU A 288 2.04 -12.01 18.23
C LEU A 288 3.12 -11.82 19.29
N LEU A 289 2.80 -11.18 20.41
CA LEU A 289 3.75 -10.84 21.47
C LEU A 289 3.94 -11.98 22.46
N THR A 290 5.18 -12.17 22.92
CA THR A 290 5.46 -13.00 24.11
C THR A 290 4.76 -12.45 25.35
N ASP A 291 4.70 -13.24 26.42
CA ASP A 291 4.24 -12.72 27.71
C ASP A 291 5.20 -11.60 28.18
N GLY A 292 4.65 -10.45 28.56
CA GLY A 292 5.45 -9.25 28.87
C GLY A 292 6.07 -8.56 27.65
N GLY A 293 5.79 -9.03 26.42
CA GLY A 293 6.20 -8.36 25.19
C GLY A 293 5.55 -6.99 25.05
N ARG A 294 6.18 -6.08 24.29
CA ARG A 294 5.75 -4.70 24.15
C ARG A 294 5.17 -4.42 22.78
N TRP A 295 4.09 -3.64 22.73
CA TRP A 295 3.58 -3.04 21.52
C TRP A 295 3.88 -1.54 21.54
N ILE A 296 4.31 -1.00 20.40
CA ILE A 296 4.47 0.44 20.19
C ILE A 296 3.76 0.85 18.90
N HIS A 297 2.82 1.76 18.99
CA HIS A 297 2.29 2.50 17.85
C HIS A 297 3.01 3.84 17.71
N HIS A 298 3.36 4.21 16.48
CA HIS A 298 3.96 5.50 16.16
C HIS A 298 3.39 6.04 14.85
N GLY A 299 2.42 6.94 14.91
CA GLY A 299 1.73 7.40 13.71
C GLY A 299 0.57 8.34 14.00
N SER A 300 -0.28 8.52 12.99
CA SER A 300 -1.56 9.18 13.13
C SER A 300 -2.56 8.32 13.90
N VAL A 301 -3.53 9.01 14.51
CA VAL A 301 -4.71 8.43 15.17
C VAL A 301 -5.95 8.95 14.44
N ALA A 302 -5.94 8.86 13.10
CA ALA A 302 -6.92 9.50 12.23
C ALA A 302 -7.93 8.48 11.69
N PHE A 303 -8.52 7.67 12.58
CA PHE A 303 -9.48 6.64 12.21
C PHE A 303 -10.70 7.25 11.48
N ASP A 304 -10.95 6.80 10.24
CA ASP A 304 -12.01 7.34 9.37
C ASP A 304 -13.05 6.30 8.93
N GLY A 305 -13.13 5.20 9.68
CA GLY A 305 -14.00 4.06 9.40
C GLY A 305 -15.49 4.42 9.16
N PRO A 306 -16.21 3.54 8.44
CA PRO A 306 -17.61 3.79 8.09
C PRO A 306 -18.51 3.85 9.34
N ASP A 307 -18.18 3.10 10.40
CA ASP A 307 -18.83 3.23 11.70
C ASP A 307 -18.22 4.41 12.47
N PRO A 308 -19.00 5.47 12.81
CA PRO A 308 -18.51 6.58 13.61
C PRO A 308 -17.96 6.17 14.98
N ALA A 309 -18.40 5.05 15.56
CA ALA A 309 -17.89 4.57 16.85
C ALA A 309 -16.43 4.06 16.78
N GLU A 310 -15.94 3.74 15.58
CA GLU A 310 -14.57 3.28 15.35
C GLU A 310 -13.59 4.43 15.09
N ARG A 311 -14.06 5.69 15.12
CA ARG A 311 -13.25 6.89 14.85
C ARG A 311 -12.57 7.40 16.12
N LEU A 312 -11.68 6.57 16.64
CA LEU A 312 -11.07 6.74 17.95
C LEU A 312 -10.16 7.97 18.03
N THR A 313 -10.20 8.65 19.17
CA THR A 313 -9.16 9.57 19.62
C THR A 313 -8.01 8.80 20.30
N LEU A 314 -6.90 9.48 20.63
CA LEU A 314 -5.78 8.83 21.33
C LEU A 314 -6.18 8.25 22.71
N PRO A 315 -6.94 8.94 23.58
CA PRO A 315 -7.42 8.34 24.83
C PRO A 315 -8.34 7.13 24.60
N GLU A 316 -9.21 7.17 23.60
CA GLU A 316 -10.07 6.03 23.26
C GLU A 316 -9.26 4.84 22.72
N LEU A 317 -8.18 5.09 21.99
CA LEU A 317 -7.25 4.05 21.55
C LEU A 317 -6.51 3.43 22.75
N GLU A 318 -6.13 4.22 23.76
CA GLU A 318 -5.55 3.71 25.02
C GLU A 318 -6.54 2.82 25.77
N GLU A 319 -7.78 3.28 25.95
CA GLU A 319 -8.84 2.48 26.58
C GLU A 319 -9.09 1.18 25.81
N THR A 320 -9.11 1.27 24.47
CA THR A 320 -9.27 0.12 23.60
C THR A 320 -8.08 -0.84 23.74
N ALA A 321 -6.85 -0.36 23.81
CA ALA A 321 -5.67 -1.19 24.07
C ALA A 321 -5.72 -1.87 25.44
N ALA A 322 -6.14 -1.14 26.48
CA ALA A 322 -6.31 -1.70 27.82
C ALA A 322 -7.31 -2.85 27.83
N ALA A 323 -8.45 -2.69 27.13
CA ALA A 323 -9.45 -3.74 26.97
C ALA A 323 -8.92 -4.99 26.24
N HIS A 324 -7.88 -4.83 25.40
CA HIS A 324 -7.25 -5.92 24.65
C HIS A 324 -5.93 -6.41 25.27
N GLY A 325 -5.82 -6.32 26.60
CA GLY A 325 -4.77 -6.99 27.36
C GLY A 325 -3.41 -6.28 27.36
N PHE A 326 -3.37 -4.99 27.00
CA PHE A 326 -2.21 -4.15 27.19
C PHE A 326 -2.30 -3.39 28.53
N GLY A 327 -1.22 -3.39 29.31
CA GLY A 327 -1.08 -2.60 30.53
C GLY A 327 0.14 -1.68 30.46
N ASN A 328 0.34 -0.88 31.51
CA ASN A 328 1.40 0.13 31.58
C ASN A 328 1.43 1.01 30.32
N LEU A 329 0.26 1.51 29.93
CA LEU A 329 0.10 2.31 28.74
C LEU A 329 0.70 3.70 28.97
N GLU A 330 1.55 4.11 28.05
CA GLU A 330 2.16 5.43 28.03
C GLU A 330 2.02 6.02 26.64
N SER A 331 1.57 7.27 26.56
CA SER A 331 1.46 7.98 25.29
C SER A 331 2.13 9.35 25.31
N SER A 332 2.57 9.76 24.13
CA SER A 332 3.06 11.10 23.87
C SER A 332 2.66 11.53 22.47
N ALA A 333 2.68 12.84 22.22
CA ALA A 333 2.38 13.38 20.91
C ALA A 333 3.33 14.54 20.58
N ALA A 334 3.88 14.55 19.38
CA ALA A 334 4.83 15.58 18.94
C ALA A 334 4.54 16.05 17.51
N TRP A 335 4.75 17.34 17.25
CA TRP A 335 4.66 17.89 15.90
C TRP A 335 5.91 17.57 15.10
N MET A 336 5.78 16.69 14.11
CA MET A 336 6.89 16.20 13.29
C MET A 336 6.68 16.57 11.81
N PRO A 337 7.75 16.70 11.01
CA PRO A 337 7.62 16.70 9.56
C PRO A 337 6.91 15.43 9.09
N TYR A 338 6.05 15.53 8.09
CA TYR A 338 5.41 14.37 7.48
C TYR A 338 5.47 14.46 5.96
N MET A 339 6.19 13.53 5.35
CA MET A 339 6.44 13.49 3.91
C MET A 339 6.94 14.85 3.37
N ALA A 340 7.86 15.46 4.10
CA ALA A 340 8.35 16.81 3.83
C ALA A 340 9.44 16.81 2.74
N CYS A 341 9.04 16.58 1.49
CA CYS A 341 9.94 16.63 0.33
C CYS A 341 10.69 17.98 0.27
N PRO A 342 12.04 17.97 0.24
CA PRO A 342 12.84 19.20 0.26
C PRO A 342 12.73 20.03 -1.03
N ASP A 343 12.35 19.41 -2.15
CA ASP A 343 12.22 20.04 -3.48
C ASP A 343 10.75 20.37 -3.83
N SER A 344 9.84 20.23 -2.86
CA SER A 344 8.43 20.58 -2.96
C SER A 344 8.16 21.89 -2.22
N ARG A 345 7.39 22.78 -2.84
CA ARG A 345 6.79 23.97 -2.18
C ARG A 345 5.74 23.59 -1.14
N HIS A 346 5.29 22.35 -1.17
CA HIS A 346 4.32 21.80 -0.25
C HIS A 346 5.01 20.83 0.71
N ALA A 347 4.91 21.13 2.01
CA ALA A 347 5.30 20.26 3.10
C ALA A 347 4.21 20.29 4.18
N ARG A 348 4.05 19.20 4.91
CA ARG A 348 3.12 19.10 6.03
C ARG A 348 3.87 18.78 7.31
N ARG A 349 3.27 19.19 8.42
CA ARG A 349 3.60 18.70 9.75
C ARG A 349 2.36 18.07 10.33
N GLU A 350 2.56 16.98 11.06
CA GLU A 350 1.47 16.28 11.73
C GLU A 350 1.82 16.10 13.20
N GLN A 351 0.80 16.05 14.04
CA GLN A 351 0.95 15.64 15.43
C GLN A 351 0.94 14.12 15.46
N VAL A 352 2.12 13.53 15.64
CA VAL A 352 2.34 12.08 15.62
C VAL A 352 2.23 11.57 17.05
N ALA A 353 1.38 10.58 17.27
CA ALA A 353 1.25 9.90 18.55
C ALA A 353 2.24 8.75 18.65
N THR A 354 2.87 8.60 19.81
CA THR A 354 3.61 7.39 20.20
C THR A 354 2.91 6.80 21.40
N LEU A 355 2.37 5.58 21.26
CA LEU A 355 1.68 4.84 22.31
C LEU A 355 2.41 3.53 22.55
N SER A 356 2.80 3.27 23.79
CA SER A 356 3.52 2.07 24.23
C SER A 356 2.67 1.31 25.24
N GLY A 357 2.65 -0.02 25.15
CA GLY A 357 1.94 -0.88 26.08
C GLY A 357 2.58 -2.26 26.22
N ILE A 358 2.53 -2.82 27.42
CA ILE A 358 3.05 -4.16 27.71
C ILE A 358 1.89 -5.16 27.66
N ARG A 359 2.09 -6.31 27.01
CA ARG A 359 1.13 -7.42 27.05
C ARG A 359 1.07 -7.99 28.48
N THR A 360 -0.05 -7.73 29.16
CA THR A 360 -0.30 -8.20 30.53
C THR A 360 -1.30 -9.36 30.59
N ALA A 361 -2.14 -9.50 29.56
CA ALA A 361 -3.08 -10.60 29.42
C ALA A 361 -3.24 -10.98 27.93
N PRO A 362 -3.57 -12.25 27.62
CA PRO A 362 -3.97 -12.63 26.27
C PRO A 362 -5.30 -11.96 25.89
N ALA A 363 -5.36 -11.41 24.69
CA ALA A 363 -6.62 -10.95 24.09
C ALA A 363 -7.39 -12.12 23.48
N GLU A 364 -8.72 -12.01 23.43
CA GLU A 364 -9.53 -12.91 22.61
C GLU A 364 -9.23 -12.63 21.14
N LEU A 365 -8.71 -13.64 20.42
CA LEU A 365 -8.36 -13.47 19.02
C LEU A 365 -9.65 -13.34 18.19
N PRO A 366 -9.78 -12.27 17.39
CA PRO A 366 -10.92 -12.14 16.50
C PRO A 366 -10.90 -13.28 15.48
N GLY A 367 -12.07 -13.53 14.90
CA GLY A 367 -12.18 -14.41 13.75
C GLY A 367 -11.15 -14.06 12.67
N ARG A 368 -10.76 -15.06 11.89
CA ARG A 368 -9.80 -14.86 10.79
C ARG A 368 -10.30 -13.73 9.89
N HIS A 369 -9.45 -12.72 9.66
CA HIS A 369 -9.80 -11.61 8.77
C HIS A 369 -10.24 -12.15 7.40
N ARG A 370 -11.41 -11.75 6.92
CA ARG A 370 -11.96 -12.17 5.62
C ARG A 370 -11.96 -10.98 4.65
N SER A 371 -10.80 -10.73 4.04
CA SER A 371 -10.65 -9.69 3.03
C SER A 371 -11.51 -9.92 1.79
N LEU A 372 -11.78 -11.20 1.46
CA LEU A 372 -12.72 -11.61 0.41
C LEU A 372 -13.62 -12.75 0.92
N PRO A 373 -14.90 -12.81 0.50
CA PRO A 373 -15.79 -13.93 0.80
C PRO A 373 -15.27 -15.28 0.26
N ASP A 374 -15.63 -16.38 0.92
CA ASP A 374 -15.15 -17.74 0.59
C ASP A 374 -15.46 -18.15 -0.86
N TRP A 375 -16.59 -17.74 -1.42
CA TRP A 375 -16.94 -18.03 -2.82
C TRP A 375 -15.98 -17.38 -3.84
N ILE A 376 -15.30 -16.28 -3.48
CA ILE A 376 -14.22 -15.69 -4.29
C ILE A 376 -12.93 -16.47 -4.11
N VAL A 377 -12.58 -16.79 -2.86
CA VAL A 377 -11.30 -17.41 -2.51
C VAL A 377 -11.21 -18.86 -2.97
N GLU A 378 -12.29 -19.63 -2.82
CA GLU A 378 -12.32 -21.06 -3.16
C GLU A 378 -12.64 -21.30 -4.64
N GLY A 379 -13.31 -20.35 -5.31
CA GLY A 379 -13.68 -20.43 -6.73
C GLY A 379 -14.64 -21.57 -7.10
N ARG A 380 -15.14 -22.34 -6.13
CA ARG A 380 -16.01 -23.52 -6.34
C ARG A 380 -17.48 -23.28 -5.99
N SER A 381 -17.76 -22.23 -5.23
CA SER A 381 -19.11 -21.87 -4.82
C SER A 381 -19.77 -20.94 -5.84
N PRO A 382 -21.11 -21.00 -6.03
CA PRO A 382 -21.82 -20.05 -6.89
C PRO A 382 -21.62 -18.59 -6.45
N VAL A 383 -21.47 -17.68 -7.41
CA VAL A 383 -21.42 -16.24 -7.14
C VAL A 383 -22.78 -15.77 -6.61
N PRO A 384 -22.87 -15.17 -5.41
CA PRO A 384 -24.13 -14.74 -4.84
C PRO A 384 -24.68 -13.53 -5.61
N ALA A 385 -25.99 -13.53 -5.83
CA ALA A 385 -26.69 -12.46 -6.52
C ALA A 385 -26.98 -11.27 -5.58
N LEU A 386 -25.93 -10.69 -4.99
CA LEU A 386 -26.02 -9.59 -4.02
C LEU A 386 -26.77 -8.39 -4.63
N PRO A 387 -27.58 -7.64 -3.85
CA PRO A 387 -28.27 -6.46 -4.34
C PRO A 387 -27.32 -5.45 -5.01
N ALA A 388 -26.15 -5.21 -4.41
CA ALA A 388 -25.12 -4.34 -4.96
C ALA A 388 -24.63 -4.81 -6.35
N PHE A 389 -24.42 -6.13 -6.54
CA PHE A 389 -24.01 -6.68 -7.83
C PHE A 389 -25.11 -6.55 -8.88
N ARG A 390 -26.38 -6.79 -8.50
CA ARG A 390 -27.53 -6.61 -9.41
C ARG A 390 -27.66 -5.16 -9.86
N THR A 391 -27.55 -4.21 -8.93
CA THR A 391 -27.57 -2.78 -9.22
C THR A 391 -26.40 -2.40 -10.14
N GLN A 392 -25.17 -2.80 -9.80
CA GLN A 392 -23.99 -2.53 -10.62
C GLN A 392 -24.11 -3.13 -12.03
N ALA A 393 -24.63 -4.36 -12.16
CA ALA A 393 -24.85 -5.01 -13.45
C ALA A 393 -25.92 -4.31 -14.29
N MET A 394 -26.97 -3.77 -13.67
CA MET A 394 -27.97 -2.93 -14.36
C MET A 394 -27.33 -1.62 -14.83
N THR A 395 -26.65 -0.89 -13.94
CA THR A 395 -25.97 0.37 -14.27
C THR A 395 -24.93 0.19 -15.37
N THR A 396 -24.12 -0.88 -15.31
CA THR A 396 -23.09 -1.18 -16.32
C THR A 396 -23.70 -1.47 -17.68
N ARG A 397 -24.82 -2.23 -17.75
CA ARG A 397 -25.54 -2.46 -19.00
C ARG A 397 -26.10 -1.16 -19.59
N MET A 398 -26.65 -0.29 -18.75
CA MET A 398 -27.13 1.02 -19.20
C MET A 398 -25.99 1.87 -19.75
N HIS A 399 -24.86 1.96 -19.04
CA HIS A 399 -23.67 2.69 -19.52
C HIS A 399 -23.14 2.10 -20.83
N ALA A 400 -22.98 0.77 -20.92
CA ALA A 400 -22.51 0.11 -22.14
C ALA A 400 -23.44 0.39 -23.33
N PHE A 401 -24.76 0.35 -23.09
CA PHE A 401 -25.75 0.71 -24.11
C PHE A 401 -25.59 2.17 -24.56
N LEU A 402 -25.54 3.12 -23.61
CA LEU A 402 -25.34 4.54 -23.93
C LEU A 402 -24.04 4.80 -24.70
N MET A 403 -22.95 4.15 -24.31
CA MET A 403 -21.66 4.24 -25.00
C MET A 403 -21.73 3.67 -26.42
N SER A 404 -22.49 2.60 -26.64
CA SER A 404 -22.65 2.00 -27.98
C SER A 404 -23.37 2.92 -28.98
N LEU A 405 -24.07 3.95 -28.49
CA LEU A 405 -24.71 4.96 -29.33
C LEU A 405 -23.74 6.06 -29.79
N ILE A 406 -22.51 6.09 -29.25
CA ILE A 406 -21.47 7.06 -29.62
C ILE A 406 -20.70 6.53 -30.83
N ASP A 407 -21.13 6.94 -32.03
CA ASP A 407 -20.56 6.53 -33.32
C ASP A 407 -19.95 7.70 -34.12
N GLY A 408 -19.94 8.90 -33.54
CA GLY A 408 -19.48 10.12 -34.20
C GLY A 408 -20.45 10.71 -35.23
N GLN A 409 -21.65 10.12 -35.40
CA GLN A 409 -22.67 10.57 -36.34
C GLN A 409 -23.97 10.99 -35.64
N ARG A 410 -24.39 10.26 -34.59
CA ARG A 410 -25.64 10.53 -33.86
C ARG A 410 -25.54 11.79 -33.00
N SER A 411 -26.60 12.60 -33.02
CA SER A 411 -26.76 13.72 -32.09
C SER A 411 -27.35 13.28 -30.75
N LEU A 412 -27.27 14.14 -29.73
CA LEU A 412 -27.98 13.95 -28.44
C LEU A 412 -29.48 13.66 -28.63
N LYS A 413 -30.11 14.30 -29.62
CA LYS A 413 -31.53 14.10 -29.93
C LYS A 413 -31.79 12.73 -30.59
N ASP A 414 -30.85 12.24 -31.40
CA ASP A 414 -30.93 10.90 -31.99
C ASP A 414 -30.79 9.83 -30.91
N MET A 415 -29.82 10.00 -30.01
CA MET A 415 -29.64 9.10 -28.86
C MET A 415 -30.86 9.09 -27.94
N ALA A 416 -31.46 10.26 -27.67
CA ALA A 416 -32.67 10.36 -26.85
C ALA A 416 -33.88 9.66 -27.48
N ARG A 417 -34.02 9.75 -28.82
CA ARG A 417 -35.03 9.00 -29.55
C ARG A 417 -34.82 7.50 -29.42
N VAL A 418 -33.58 7.01 -29.54
CA VAL A 418 -33.27 5.58 -29.36
C VAL A 418 -33.63 5.10 -27.95
N LEU A 419 -33.37 5.91 -26.91
CA LEU A 419 -33.74 5.58 -25.53
C LEU A 419 -35.25 5.50 -25.31
N GLU A 420 -36.02 6.37 -25.98
CA GLU A 420 -37.48 6.36 -25.95
C GLU A 420 -38.05 5.15 -26.71
N GLU A 421 -37.51 4.83 -27.89
CA GLU A 421 -37.90 3.66 -28.69
C GLU A 421 -37.66 2.33 -27.95
N GLN A 422 -36.60 2.26 -27.15
CA GLN A 422 -36.30 1.11 -26.29
C GLN A 422 -37.09 1.10 -24.96
N GLN A 423 -38.02 2.04 -24.77
CA GLN A 423 -38.84 2.18 -23.57
C GLN A 423 -38.02 2.30 -22.28
N LEU A 424 -36.80 2.85 -22.37
CA LEU A 424 -35.91 3.00 -21.21
C LEU A 424 -36.24 4.27 -20.43
N MET A 425 -36.60 5.36 -21.12
CA MET A 425 -37.06 6.61 -20.50
C MET A 425 -37.75 7.55 -21.51
N PRO A 426 -38.60 8.49 -21.06
CA PRO A 426 -39.21 9.50 -21.93
C PRO A 426 -38.16 10.42 -22.57
N ARG A 427 -38.37 10.83 -23.83
CA ARG A 427 -37.37 11.61 -24.60
C ARG A 427 -36.87 12.88 -23.92
N ARG A 428 -37.74 13.63 -23.24
CA ARG A 428 -37.36 14.86 -22.53
C ARG A 428 -36.40 14.60 -21.36
N GLU A 429 -36.60 13.50 -20.66
CA GLU A 429 -35.72 13.06 -19.56
C GLU A 429 -34.43 12.47 -20.13
N ALA A 430 -34.52 11.74 -21.24
CA ALA A 430 -33.38 11.17 -21.96
C ALA A 430 -32.36 12.23 -22.38
N GLU A 431 -32.82 13.35 -22.97
CA GLU A 431 -31.90 14.41 -23.40
C GLU A 431 -31.12 15.03 -22.22
N THR A 432 -31.77 15.19 -21.07
CA THR A 432 -31.14 15.76 -19.86
C THR A 432 -30.13 14.79 -19.26
N ALA A 433 -30.50 13.51 -19.12
CA ALA A 433 -29.63 12.47 -18.60
C ALA A 433 -28.42 12.21 -19.51
N LEU A 434 -28.64 12.12 -20.83
CA LEU A 434 -27.57 11.98 -21.83
C LEU A 434 -26.60 13.15 -21.79
N ARG A 435 -27.09 14.38 -21.63
CA ARG A 435 -26.24 15.56 -21.51
C ARG A 435 -25.36 15.48 -20.27
N GLY A 436 -25.92 15.13 -19.11
CA GLY A 436 -25.13 14.95 -17.88
C GLY A 436 -24.08 13.84 -18.02
N PHE A 437 -24.46 12.72 -18.63
CA PHE A 437 -23.55 11.61 -18.90
C PHE A 437 -22.39 11.99 -19.83
N LEU A 438 -22.69 12.65 -20.96
CA LEU A 438 -21.66 13.07 -21.93
C LEU A 438 -20.79 14.21 -21.41
N ILE A 439 -21.32 15.14 -20.59
CA ILE A 439 -20.51 16.15 -19.90
C ILE A 439 -19.48 15.45 -19.02
N LYS A 440 -19.94 14.51 -18.18
CA LYS A 440 -19.04 13.75 -17.30
C LYS A 440 -17.98 13.00 -18.09
N MET A 441 -18.36 12.30 -19.15
CA MET A 441 -17.40 11.59 -20.02
C MET A 441 -16.40 12.53 -20.69
N HIS A 442 -16.87 13.68 -21.20
CA HIS A 442 -16.02 14.68 -21.84
C HIS A 442 -15.03 15.29 -20.84
N ASP A 443 -15.48 15.59 -19.63
CA ASP A 443 -14.64 16.11 -18.55
C ASP A 443 -13.62 15.06 -18.10
N GLU A 444 -14.01 13.80 -17.95
CA GLU A 444 -13.12 12.68 -17.63
C GLU A 444 -12.02 12.51 -18.71
N ALA A 445 -12.39 12.60 -19.99
CA ALA A 445 -11.43 12.52 -21.11
C ALA A 445 -10.43 13.69 -21.12
N ARG A 446 -10.85 14.89 -20.71
CA ARG A 446 -9.98 16.08 -20.62
C ARG A 446 -9.13 16.11 -19.35
N SER A 447 -9.60 15.50 -18.27
CA SER A 447 -8.94 15.46 -16.97
C SER A 447 -7.86 14.38 -16.87
N GLY A 448 -7.67 13.58 -17.93
CA GLY A 448 -6.70 12.48 -17.94
C GLY A 448 -7.02 11.37 -16.91
N GLY A 449 -8.28 11.23 -16.51
CA GLY A 449 -8.74 10.16 -15.61
C GLY A 449 -8.30 10.27 -14.14
N ALA A 450 -7.69 11.37 -13.70
CA ALA A 450 -7.40 11.56 -12.27
C ALA A 450 -8.68 11.97 -11.52
N PRO A 451 -9.10 11.26 -10.46
CA PRO A 451 -10.06 11.81 -9.51
C PRO A 451 -9.48 13.11 -8.96
N ARG A 452 -10.26 14.19 -8.97
CA ARG A 452 -9.99 15.31 -8.07
C ARG A 452 -10.22 14.79 -6.65
N THR A 453 -9.14 14.64 -5.88
CA THR A 453 -9.19 14.45 -4.43
C THR A 453 -9.75 15.70 -3.78
#